data_AF-M0NEU3-F1
#
_entry.id   AF-M0NEU3-F1
#
_cell.length_a   1.000
_cell.length_b   1.000
_cell.length_c   1.000
_cell.angle_alpha   90.00
_cell.angle_beta   90.00
_cell.angle_gamma   90.00
#
_symmetry.space_group_name_H-M   'P 1'
#
loop_
_entity.id
_entity.type
_entity.pdbx_description
1 polymer ?
#
loop_
_entity_poly.entity_id
_entity_poly.type
_entity_poly.pdbx_seq_one_letter_code
_entity_poly.pdbx_strand_id
1 'polypeptide(L)' 'MNGIWNAFREFRGSHLASILATILLMLIGLYYIIDSTDTINLVIGAMFLIGGILNLLDGVFYRN' A
#
# COMPACT_ATOMS: atom_id res chain seq x y z
N MET A 1 6.53 -24.34 -14.31
CA MET A 1 5.82 -23.03 -14.32
C MET A 1 4.77 -22.89 -13.20
N ASN A 2 4.25 -23.99 -12.62
CA ASN A 2 3.22 -23.91 -11.55
C ASN A 2 3.76 -23.50 -10.15
N GLY A 3 5.05 -23.68 -9.87
CA GLY A 3 5.63 -23.38 -8.55
C GLY A 3 5.68 -21.90 -8.21
N ILE A 4 6.07 -21.04 -9.15
CA ILE A 4 6.15 -19.58 -8.95
C ILE A 4 4.75 -18.98 -8.74
N TRP A 5 3.76 -19.47 -9.49
CA TRP A 5 2.37 -19.03 -9.35
C TRP A 5 1.79 -19.39 -7.98
N ASN A 6 2.09 -20.60 -7.47
CA ASN A 6 1.66 -21.02 -6.14
C ASN A 6 2.34 -20.20 -5.03
N ALA A 7 3.65 -19.94 -5.15
CA ALA A 7 4.39 -19.10 -4.21
C ALA A 7 3.87 -17.64 -4.21
N PHE A 8 3.53 -17.10 -5.39
CA PHE A 8 2.94 -15.77 -5.51
C PHE A 8 1.55 -15.71 -4.88
N ARG A 9 0.74 -16.76 -5.05
CA ARG A 9 -0.59 -16.87 -4.44
C ARG A 9 -0.51 -16.93 -2.91
N GLU A 10 0.41 -17.72 -2.36
CA GLU A 10 0.67 -17.77 -0.92
C GLU A 10 1.19 -16.42 -0.41
N PHE A 11 2.14 -15.81 -1.11
CA PHE A 11 2.67 -14.50 -0.76
C PHE A 11 1.56 -13.44 -0.74
N ARG A 12 0.69 -13.39 -1.76
CA ARG A 12 -0.40 -12.41 -1.85
C ARG A 12 -1.37 -12.48 -0.66
N GLY A 13 -1.61 -13.67 -0.11
CA GLY A 13 -2.43 -13.84 1.10
C GLY A 13 -1.65 -13.61 2.39
N SER A 14 -0.33 -13.45 2.32
CA SER A 14 0.52 -13.29 3.49
C SER A 14 0.45 -11.87 4.05
N HIS A 15 0.70 -11.78 5.36
CA HIS A 15 0.84 -10.50 6.04
C HIS A 15 1.94 -9.61 5.44
N LEU A 16 3.03 -10.23 4.95
CA LEU A 16 4.13 -9.51 4.31
C LEU A 16 3.68 -8.80 3.04
N ALA A 17 2.74 -9.37 2.27
CA ALA A 17 2.18 -8.69 1.11
C ALA A 17 1.33 -7.47 1.49
N SER A 18 0.58 -7.54 2.60
CA SER A 18 -0.16 -6.37 3.09
C SER A 18 0.76 -5.25 3.55
N ILE A 19 1.82 -5.57 4.32
CA ILE A 19 2.85 -4.57 4.71
C ILE A 19 3.50 -3.97 3.46
N LEU A 20 3.89 -4.81 2.49
CA LEU A 20 4.50 -4.34 1.25
C LEU A 20 3.56 -3.42 0.47
N ALA A 21 2.28 -3.78 0.35
CA ALA A 21 1.26 -2.96 -0.29
C ALA A 21 1.10 -1.60 0.42
N THR A 22 1.08 -1.59 1.75
CA THR A 22 1.07 -0.35 2.56
C THR A 22 2.28 0.53 2.25
N ILE A 23 3.49 -0.03 2.27
CA ILE A 23 4.72 0.72 1.99
C ILE A 23 4.67 1.32 0.59
N LEU A 24 4.25 0.54 -0.41
CA LEU A 24 4.13 1.00 -1.79
C LEU A 24 3.12 2.15 -1.93
N LEU A 25 1.93 2.02 -1.33
CA LEU A 25 0.92 3.08 -1.33
C LEU A 25 1.45 4.35 -0.68
N MET A 26 2.15 4.24 0.45
CA MET A 26 2.70 5.40 1.14
C MET A 26 3.80 6.09 0.31
N LEU A 27 4.69 5.32 -0.34
CA LEU A 27 5.74 5.87 -1.20
C LEU A 27 5.16 6.60 -2.42
N ILE A 28 4.14 6.03 -3.06
CA ILE A 28 3.44 6.68 -4.17
C ILE A 28 2.79 7.98 -3.69
N GLY A 29 2.11 7.95 -2.54
CA GLY A 29 1.48 9.14 -1.96
C GLY A 29 2.48 10.25 -1.66
N LEU A 30 3.62 9.91 -1.06
CA LEU A 30 4.73 10.83 -0.80
C LEU A 30 5.32 11.41 -2.09
N TYR A 31 5.51 10.60 -3.12
CA TYR A 31 6.02 11.05 -4.42
C TYR A 31 5.11 12.14 -5.02
N TYR A 32 3.79 11.90 -5.03
CA TYR A 32 2.82 12.87 -5.53
C TYR A 32 2.79 14.16 -4.71
N ILE A 33 3.05 14.10 -3.39
CA ILE A 33 3.04 15.29 -2.54
C ILE A 33 4.31 16.12 -2.72
N ILE A 34 5.48 15.48 -2.69
CA ILE A 34 6.78 16.17 -2.67
C ILE A 34 7.01 17.01 -3.93
N ASP A 35 6.61 16.51 -5.10
CA ASP A 35 6.91 17.13 -6.39
C ASP A 35 5.73 17.93 -6.97
N SER A 36 4.67 18.18 -6.18
CA SER A 36 3.46 18.82 -6.72
C SER A 36 3.33 20.30 -6.41
N THR A 37 3.13 21.09 -7.47
CA THR A 37 2.57 22.44 -7.40
C THR A 37 1.05 22.45 -7.58
N ASP A 38 0.50 21.39 -8.18
CA ASP A 38 -0.92 21.25 -8.48
C ASP A 38 -1.70 20.65 -7.31
N THR A 39 -2.81 21.31 -6.93
CA THR A 39 -3.71 20.85 -5.86
C THR A 39 -4.27 19.45 -6.12
N ILE A 40 -4.47 19.07 -7.38
CA ILE A 40 -4.96 17.73 -7.75
C ILE A 40 -3.95 16.64 -7.32
N ASN A 41 -2.66 16.86 -7.58
CA ASN A 41 -1.62 15.89 -7.22
C ASN A 41 -1.47 15.77 -5.70
N LEU A 42 -1.62 16.87 -4.95
CA LEU A 42 -1.70 16.82 -3.48
C LEU A 42 -2.87 15.96 -2.99
N VAL A 43 -4.05 16.11 -3.59
CA VAL A 43 -5.24 15.31 -3.23
C VAL A 43 -5.01 13.83 -3.53
N ILE A 44 -4.50 13.51 -4.72
CA ILE A 44 -4.18 12.13 -5.10
C ILE A 44 -3.16 11.53 -4.12
N GLY A 45 -2.08 12.26 -3.82
CA GLY A 45 -1.06 11.82 -2.87
C GLY A 45 -1.63 11.58 -1.47
N ALA A 46 -2.49 12.47 -0.98
CA ALA A 46 -3.18 12.29 0.30
C ALA A 46 -4.10 11.05 0.31
N MET A 47 -4.81 10.76 -0.78
CA MET A 47 -5.63 9.55 -0.89
C MET A 47 -4.78 8.28 -0.81
N PHE A 48 -3.61 8.26 -1.45
CA PHE A 48 -2.66 7.14 -1.36
C PHE A 48 -2.13 6.96 0.06
N LEU A 49 -1.80 8.05 0.76
CA LEU A 49 -1.37 7.99 2.17
C LEU A 49 -2.48 7.44 3.08
N ILE A 50 -3.71 7.95 2.95
CA ILE A 50 -4.86 7.50 3.74
C ILE A 50 -5.14 6.02 3.46
N GLY A 51 -5.14 5.59 2.20
CA GLY A 51 -5.33 4.19 1.84
C GLY A 51 -4.25 3.28 2.42
N GLY A 52 -2.98 3.71 2.39
CA GLY A 52 -1.87 2.98 3.02
C GLY A 52 -2.05 2.85 4.54
N ILE A 53 -2.41 3.94 5.23
CA ILE A 53 -2.66 3.92 6.68
C ILE A 53 -3.84 3.02 7.01
N LEU A 54 -4.95 3.10 6.27
CA LEU A 54 -6.11 2.23 6.49
C LEU A 54 -5.77 0.76 6.29
N ASN A 55 -4.99 0.42 5.26
CA ASN A 55 -4.52 -0.96 5.04
C ASN A 55 -3.60 -1.45 6.17
N LEU A 56 -2.75 -0.56 6.73
CA LEU A 56 -1.94 -0.87 7.89
C LEU A 56 -2.79 -1.13 9.13
N LEU A 57 -3.76 -0.24 9.39
CA LEU A 57 -4.66 -0.34 10.53
C LEU A 57 -5.50 -1.61 10.46
N ASP A 58 -6.04 -1.97 9.28
CA ASP A 58 -6.76 -3.22 9.08
C ASP A 58 -5.88 -4.44 9.43
N GLY A 59 -4.63 -4.44 8.96
CA GLY A 59 -3.64 -5.47 9.30
C GLY A 59 -3.26 -5.53 10.79
N VAL A 60 -3.44 -4.45 11.55
CA VAL A 60 -3.20 -4.37 12.99
C VAL A 60 -4.45 -4.77 13.79
N PHE A 61 -5.64 -4.30 13.39
CA PHE A 61 -6.90 -4.53 14.12
C PHE A 61 -7.48 -5.92 13.91
N TYR A 62 -7.31 -6.57 12.76
CA TYR A 62 -7.71 -7.97 12.55
C TYR A 62 -6.94 -8.98 13.43
N ARG A 63 -5.99 -8.53 14.25
CA ARG A 63 -5.20 -9.35 15.17
C ARG A 63 -5.63 -9.26 16.64
N ASN A 64 -6.53 -8.35 17.00
CA ASN A 64 -7.13 -8.23 18.33
C ASN A 64 -8.58 -8.73 18.32
#